data_AF-A0A2V6W9R7-F1
#
_entry.id   AF-A0A2V6W9R7-F1
#
_cell.length_a   1.000
_cell.length_b   1.000
_cell.length_c   1.000
_cell.angle_alpha   90.00
_cell.angle_beta   90.00
_cell.angle_gamma   90.00
#
_symmetry.space_group_name_H-M   'P 1'
#
loop_
_entity.id
_entity.type
_entity.pdbx_description
1 polymer ?
#
loop_
_entity_poly.entity_id
_entity_poly.type
_entity_poly.pdbx_seq_one_letter_code
_entity_poly.pdbx_strand_id
1 'polypeptide(L)'
;GQIVLLENLRFHPEEEANDPEFARDLARLGDCYVNDAFATAHRAQASIDAITRFLQPAAAGLLMERELAALGRILEHPERPLVAILGGAKVS
;
A
#
# COMPACT_ATOMS: atom_id res chain seq x y z
N GLY A 1 -19.56 -12.67 9.72
CA GLY A 1 -19.41 -11.23 9.46
C GLY A 1 -20.10 -10.88 8.16
N GLN A 2 -20.37 -9.60 7.95
CA GLN A 2 -20.77 -9.05 6.65
C GLN A 2 -19.57 -8.34 6.03
N ILE A 3 -19.56 -8.22 4.70
CA ILE A 3 -18.50 -7.56 3.95
C ILE A 3 -19.16 -6.51 3.07
N VAL A 4 -18.57 -5.32 3.04
CA VAL A 4 -18.95 -4.24 2.13
C VAL A 4 -17.74 -3.87 1.28
N LEU A 5 -18.01 -3.44 0.05
CA LEU A 5 -16.99 -2.91 -0.85
C LEU A 5 -17.35 -1.44 -1.08
N LEU A 6 -16.44 -0.54 -0.74
CA LEU A 6 -16.58 0.87 -1.08
C LEU A 6 -16.42 1.04 -2.59
N GLU A 7 -17.08 2.05 -3.13
CA GLU A 7 -16.86 2.48 -4.51
C GLU A 7 -15.42 2.99 -4.69
N ASN A 8 -14.99 3.15 -5.94
CA ASN A 8 -13.65 3.61 -6.28
C ASN A 8 -13.28 4.94 -5.59
N LEU A 9 -12.31 4.88 -4.67
CA LEU A 9 -11.84 6.02 -3.88
C LEU A 9 -11.24 7.14 -4.75
N ARG A 10 -10.76 6.83 -5.96
CA ARG A 10 -10.22 7.84 -6.88
C ARG A 10 -11.27 8.71 -7.57
N PHE A 11 -12.56 8.47 -7.32
CA PHE A 11 -13.59 9.46 -7.65
C PHE A 11 -13.53 10.69 -6.74
N HIS A 12 -12.83 10.59 -5.61
CA HIS A 12 -12.54 11.70 -4.71
C HIS A 12 -11.15 12.27 -5.04
N PRO A 13 -11.02 13.52 -5.54
CA PRO A 13 -9.72 14.14 -5.80
C PRO A 13 -8.83 14.21 -4.54
N GLU A 14 -9.45 14.22 -3.36
CA GLU A 14 -8.81 14.18 -2.04
C GLU A 14 -7.95 12.92 -1.83
N GLU A 15 -8.29 11.81 -2.49
CA GLU A 15 -7.51 10.56 -2.43
C GLU A 15 -6.11 10.75 -3.01
N GLU A 16 -6.01 11.35 -4.21
CA GLU A 16 -4.72 11.62 -4.86
C GLU A 16 -3.94 12.75 -4.17
N ALA A 17 -4.64 13.68 -3.53
CA ALA A 17 -4.04 14.75 -2.74
C ALA A 17 -3.48 14.28 -1.37
N ASN A 18 -3.71 13.02 -0.98
CA ASN A 18 -3.40 12.48 0.34
C ASN A 18 -4.03 13.33 1.47
N ASP A 19 -5.28 13.73 1.27
CA ASP A 19 -5.95 14.68 2.15
C ASP A 19 -6.23 14.09 3.55
N PRO A 20 -5.82 14.77 4.64
CA PRO A 20 -6.04 14.28 6.00
C PRO A 20 -7.49 14.27 6.48
N GLU A 21 -8.38 15.10 5.93
CA GLU A 21 -9.80 15.08 6.30
C GLU A 21 -10.50 13.90 5.64
N PHE A 22 -10.24 13.65 4.35
CA PHE A 22 -10.77 12.47 3.66
C PHE A 22 -10.29 11.16 4.29
N ALA A 23 -9.00 11.08 4.65
CA ALA A 23 -8.46 9.93 5.38
C ALA A 23 -9.15 9.72 6.74
N ARG A 24 -9.52 10.79 7.43
CA ARG A 24 -10.24 10.74 8.71
C ARG A 24 -11.69 10.29 8.55
N ASP A 25 -12.34 10.72 7.47
CA ASP A 25 -13.68 10.27 7.13
C ASP A 25 -13.69 8.76 6.82
N LEU A 26 -12.70 8.26 6.05
CA LEU A 26 -12.51 6.82 5.84
C LEU A 26 -12.22 6.08 7.15
N ALA A 27 -11.37 6.66 8.01
CA ALA A 27 -11.01 6.06 9.30
C ALA A 27 -12.21 5.86 10.24
N ARG A 28 -13.28 6.66 10.13
CA ARG A 28 -14.51 6.47 10.94
C ARG A 28 -15.26 5.18 10.64
N LEU A 29 -14.95 4.50 9.53
CA LEU A 29 -15.64 3.29 9.08
C LEU A 29 -15.09 1.99 9.71
N GLY A 30 -13.98 2.06 10.45
CA GLY A 30 -13.37 0.87 11.04
C GLY A 30 -12.61 1.16 12.34
N ASP A 31 -12.13 0.09 12.96
CA ASP A 31 -11.33 0.15 14.18
C ASP A 31 -9.84 -0.14 13.93
N CYS A 32 -9.53 -0.78 12.80
CA CYS A 32 -8.16 -1.13 12.39
C CYS A 32 -7.99 -0.96 10.88
N TYR A 33 -6.73 -0.82 10.47
CA TYR A 33 -6.36 -0.69 9.06
C TYR A 33 -5.41 -1.81 8.65
N VAL A 34 -5.66 -2.40 7.48
CA VAL A 34 -4.77 -3.40 6.87
C VAL A 34 -4.46 -2.96 5.44
N ASN A 35 -3.20 -2.64 5.16
CA ASN A 35 -2.74 -2.39 3.81
C ASN A 35 -2.30 -3.71 3.16
N ASP A 36 -3.10 -4.20 2.22
CA ASP A 36 -2.78 -5.40 1.43
C ASP A 36 -2.51 -5.07 -0.05
N ALA A 37 -2.16 -3.82 -0.37
CA ALA A 37 -2.06 -3.28 -1.72
C ALA A 37 -0.62 -2.84 -2.07
N PHE A 38 0.31 -3.80 -2.16
CA PHE A 38 1.73 -3.54 -2.45
C PHE A 38 1.94 -2.71 -3.73
N ALA A 39 1.18 -3.00 -4.80
CA ALA A 39 1.30 -2.30 -6.07
C ALA A 39 1.04 -0.78 -5.98
N THR A 40 0.27 -0.32 -5.00
CA THR A 40 -0.03 1.10 -4.76
C THR A 40 0.74 1.69 -3.59
N ALA A 41 1.45 0.86 -2.80
CA ALA A 41 2.16 1.29 -1.59
C ALA A 41 3.27 2.33 -1.84
N HIS A 42 3.73 2.47 -3.08
CA HIS A 42 4.71 3.49 -3.49
C HIS A 42 4.10 4.91 -3.62
N ARG A 43 2.79 5.08 -3.46
CA ARG A 43 2.08 6.36 -3.58
C ARG A 43 1.56 6.79 -2.22
N ALA A 44 1.85 8.03 -1.84
CA ALA A 44 1.19 8.67 -0.72
C ALA A 44 -0.22 9.11 -1.16
N GLN A 45 -1.22 8.26 -0.94
CA GLN A 45 -2.64 8.54 -1.18
C GLN A 45 -3.41 8.40 0.14
N ALA A 46 -4.58 9.03 0.25
CA ALA A 46 -5.28 9.13 1.53
C ALA A 46 -5.62 7.76 2.14
N SER A 47 -6.09 6.81 1.32
CA SER A 47 -6.41 5.43 1.72
C SER A 47 -5.20 4.51 1.95
N ILE A 48 -3.98 4.97 1.67
CA ILE A 48 -2.73 4.21 1.77
C ILE A 48 -1.83 4.75 2.88
N ASP A 49 -1.57 6.06 2.87
CA ASP A 49 -0.66 6.74 3.79
C ASP A 49 -1.42 7.47 4.90
N ALA A 50 -2.21 8.50 4.59
CA ALA A 50 -2.80 9.36 5.61
C ALA A 50 -3.75 8.61 6.57
N ILE A 51 -4.48 7.61 6.10
CA ILE A 51 -5.41 6.81 6.93
C ILE A 51 -4.70 6.13 8.12
N THR A 52 -3.43 5.75 7.97
CA THR A 52 -2.64 5.11 9.03
C THR A 52 -2.39 6.03 10.22
N ARG A 53 -2.51 7.35 10.04
CA ARG A 53 -2.38 8.36 11.11
C ARG A 53 -3.60 8.38 12.02
N PHE A 54 -4.74 7.87 11.54
CA PHE A 54 -6.03 7.94 12.24
C PHE A 54 -6.54 6.57 12.69
N LEU A 55 -6.19 5.49 12.00
CA LEU A 55 -6.52 4.13 12.40
C LEU A 55 -5.31 3.41 13.01
N GLN A 56 -5.47 2.96 14.25
CA GLN A 56 -4.51 2.14 14.97
C GLN A 56 -5.26 1.02 15.70
N PRO A 57 -4.88 -0.26 15.52
CA PRO A 57 -3.66 -0.73 14.87
C PRO A 57 -3.72 -0.65 13.33
N ALA A 58 -2.59 -0.30 12.72
CA ALA A 58 -2.35 -0.38 11.29
C ALA A 58 -1.35 -1.50 11.00
N ALA A 59 -1.68 -2.40 10.07
CA ALA A 59 -0.87 -3.56 9.73
C ALA A 59 -0.68 -3.73 8.21
N ALA A 60 0.38 -4.42 7.82
CA ALA A 60 0.48 -4.97 6.48
C ALA A 60 -0.37 -6.25 6.39
N GLY A 61 -1.10 -6.43 5.28
CA GLY A 61 -1.79 -7.66 4.97
C GLY A 61 -0.83 -8.76 4.49
N LEU A 62 -1.36 -9.97 4.31
CA LEU A 62 -0.57 -11.15 3.95
C LEU A 62 0.01 -11.08 2.54
N LEU A 63 -0.66 -10.42 1.59
CA LEU A 63 -0.11 -10.19 0.26
C LEU A 63 1.06 -9.21 0.34
N MET A 64 0.88 -8.11 1.09
CA MET A 64 1.96 -7.15 1.29
C MET A 64 3.17 -7.77 2.00
N GLU A 65 2.95 -8.58 3.05
CA GLU A 65 4.01 -9.34 3.73
C GLU A 65 4.78 -10.24 2.77
N ARG A 66 4.07 -10.99 1.91
CA ARG A 66 4.70 -11.91 0.94
C ARG A 66 5.56 -11.18 -0.09
N GLU A 67 5.08 -10.04 -0.60
CA GLU A 67 5.86 -9.22 -1.53
C GLU A 67 7.12 -8.65 -0.88
N LEU A 68 6.99 -8.12 0.35
CA LEU A 68 8.13 -7.62 1.12
C LEU A 68 9.15 -8.73 1.41
N ALA A 69 8.70 -9.93 1.79
CA ALA A 69 9.59 -11.07 2.05
C ALA A 69 10.27 -11.59 0.78
N ALA A 70 9.60 -11.53 -0.37
CA ALA A 70 10.21 -11.89 -1.66
C ALA A 70 11.30 -10.89 -2.07
N LEU A 71 11.00 -9.59 -1.99
CA LEU A 71 11.96 -8.54 -2.32
C LEU A 71 13.12 -8.48 -1.33
N GLY A 72 12.85 -8.59 -0.02
CA GLY A 72 13.87 -8.59 1.02
C GLY A 72 14.91 -9.70 0.81
N ARG A 73 14.47 -10.92 0.46
CA ARG A 73 15.39 -12.01 0.12
C ARG A 73 16.35 -11.69 -1.03
N ILE A 74 15.88 -10.95 -2.04
CA ILE A 74 16.70 -10.58 -3.21
C ILE A 74 17.60 -9.37 -2.90
N LEU A 75 17.13 -8.41 -2.10
CA LEU A 75 17.84 -7.16 -1.85
C LEU A 75 18.83 -7.23 -0.68
N GLU A 76 18.47 -7.91 0.41
CA GLU A 76 19.24 -7.92 1.66
C GLU A 76 20.18 -9.12 1.75
N HIS A 77 19.70 -10.31 1.36
CA HIS A 77 20.42 -11.57 1.47
C HIS A 77 20.38 -12.43 0.19
N PRO A 78 20.81 -11.89 -0.97
CA PRO A 78 20.76 -12.66 -2.21
C PRO A 78 21.73 -13.84 -2.18
N GLU A 79 21.25 -15.01 -2.56
CA GLU A 79 22.11 -16.14 -2.92
C GLU A 79 22.99 -15.75 -4.11
N ARG A 80 24.30 -16.01 -4.00
CA ARG A 80 25.28 -15.62 -5.02
C ARG A 80 25.68 -16.80 -5.91
N PRO A 81 25.92 -16.58 -7.21
CA PRO A 81 25.88 -15.28 -7.91
C PRO A 81 24.46 -14.78 -8.20
N LEU A 82 24.19 -13.50 -7.92
CA LEU A 82 22.93 -12.84 -8.28
C LEU A 82 23.05 -12.24 -9.68
N VAL A 83 22.06 -12.51 -10.53
CA VAL A 83 21.96 -11.94 -11.88
C VAL A 83 20.63 -11.20 -12.01
N ALA A 84 20.68 -9.94 -12.47
CA ALA A 84 19.50 -9.13 -12.78
C ALA A 84 19.38 -8.94 -14.29
N ILE A 85 18.21 -9.26 -14.85
CA ILE A 85 17.89 -9.04 -16.26
C ILE A 85 16.94 -7.85 -16.32
N LEU A 86 17.40 -6.74 -16.89
CA LEU A 86 16.64 -5.49 -17.02
C LEU A 86 16.44 -5.19 -18.51
N GLY A 87 15.19 -5.10 -18.95
CA GLY A 87 14.82 -4.76 -20.31
C GLY A 87 13.79 -3.64 -20.34
N GLY A 88 13.93 -2.70 -21.28
CA GLY A 88 13.03 -1.57 -21.45
C GLY A 88 13.39 -0.74 -22.70
N ALA A 89 12.44 0.07 -23.18
CA ALA A 89 12.64 0.87 -24.39
C ALA A 89 13.58 2.07 -24.19
N LYS A 90 13.82 2.47 -22.94
CA LYS A 90 14.66 3.60 -22.56
C LYS A 90 15.53 3.22 -21.36
N VAL A 91 16.74 3.75 -21.35
CA VAL A 91 17.68 3.65 -20.22
C VAL A 91 17.38 4.76 -19.18
N SER A 92 16.68 5.82 -19.59
CA SER A 92 16.36 7.02 -18.80
C SER A 92 15.08 6.90 -17.97
#